data_AF-A0A939ZN80-F1
#
_entry.id   AF-A0A939ZN80-F1
#
_cell.length_a   1.000
_cell.length_b   1.000
_cell.length_c   1.000
_cell.angle_alpha   90.00
_cell.angle_beta   90.00
_cell.angle_gamma   90.00
#
_symmetry.space_group_name_H-M   'P 1'
#
loop_
_entity.id
_entity.type
_entity.pdbx_description
1 polymer ?
#
loop_
_entity_poly.entity_id
_entity_poly.type
_entity_poly.pdbx_seq_one_letter_code
_entity_poly.pdbx_strand_id
1 'polypeptide(L)'
;MDRKIEKSMEALIAEVTEYARKELSAARFRHSEGVAEEAARIGAAEGLSVDKCRLAGMLHDIAREYSDERYAELWKRAGIAGKYGQDPFDHVLRHGKAAALIASAKFRIKDTDVLDAVMWHTTGRAGLTKLGQVLFVADYTEPGRTGDHFDRVRTVLARFGLMAAVAEECRLTILYRASKHLIPAEEQTTFAAPADINVYTVETLNWALGELARERGQRG
;
A
#
# COMPACT_ATOMS: atom_id res chain seq x y z
N MET A 1 7.27 -39.15 1.99
CA MET A 1 6.78 -38.11 2.93
C MET A 1 7.62 -36.88 2.66
N ASP A 2 7.17 -36.02 1.76
CA ASP A 2 7.94 -34.85 1.33
C ASP A 2 8.05 -33.85 2.48
N ARG A 3 9.23 -33.81 3.11
CA ARG A 3 9.61 -32.66 3.94
C ARG A 3 9.76 -31.48 2.99
N LYS A 4 8.68 -30.72 2.78
CA LYS A 4 8.78 -29.41 2.15
C LYS A 4 9.72 -28.58 3.02
N ILE A 5 10.93 -28.35 2.53
CA ILE A 5 11.87 -27.41 3.14
C ILE A 5 11.19 -26.04 3.07
N GLU A 6 10.84 -25.50 4.23
CA GLU A 6 10.33 -24.14 4.33
C GLU A 6 11.44 -23.18 3.90
N LYS A 7 11.15 -22.30 2.93
CA LYS A 7 12.14 -21.33 2.45
C LYS A 7 12.45 -20.36 3.60
N SER A 8 13.74 -20.05 3.80
CA SER A 8 14.11 -18.98 4.72
C SER A 8 13.52 -17.64 4.25
N MET A 9 13.30 -16.72 5.19
CA MET A 9 12.77 -15.38 4.87
C MET A 9 13.67 -14.65 3.87
N GLU A 10 14.98 -14.77 4.02
CA GLU A 10 15.97 -14.20 3.09
C GLU A 10 15.82 -14.76 1.67
N ALA A 11 15.70 -16.08 1.53
CA ALA A 11 15.51 -16.72 0.22
C ALA A 11 14.18 -16.32 -0.42
N LEU A 12 13.12 -16.16 0.39
CA LEU A 12 11.82 -15.67 -0.07
C LEU A 12 11.91 -14.22 -0.56
N ILE A 13 12.56 -13.33 0.19
CA ILE A 13 12.77 -11.93 -0.23
C ILE A 13 13.56 -11.89 -1.53
N ALA A 14 14.65 -12.66 -1.66
CA ALA A 14 15.44 -12.71 -2.88
C ALA A 14 14.60 -13.16 -4.11
N GLU A 15 13.75 -14.18 -3.93
CA GLU A 15 12.84 -14.65 -4.98
C GLU A 15 11.81 -13.59 -5.39
N VAL A 16 11.21 -12.91 -4.41
CA VAL A 16 10.26 -11.81 -4.65
C VAL A 16 10.96 -10.65 -5.38
N THR A 17 12.16 -10.28 -4.95
CA THR A 17 12.94 -9.20 -5.57
C THR A 17 13.27 -9.50 -7.03
N GLU A 18 13.69 -10.72 -7.33
CA GLU A 18 13.98 -11.13 -8.71
C GLU A 18 12.72 -11.16 -9.58
N TYR A 19 11.57 -11.52 -9.00
CA TYR A 19 10.29 -11.44 -9.70
C TYR A 19 9.89 -9.99 -9.97
N ALA A 20 9.94 -9.12 -8.96
CA ALA A 20 9.64 -7.70 -9.09
C ALA A 20 10.53 -7.04 -10.16
N ARG A 21 11.82 -7.38 -10.22
CA ARG A 21 12.76 -6.88 -11.24
C ARG A 21 12.33 -7.21 -12.67
N LYS A 22 11.65 -8.34 -12.89
CA LYS A 22 11.16 -8.78 -14.21
C LYS A 22 9.81 -8.17 -14.58
N GLU A 23 8.96 -7.94 -13.59
CA GLU A 23 7.60 -7.46 -13.80
C GLU A 23 7.48 -5.94 -13.87
N LEU A 24 8.45 -5.22 -13.28
CA LEU A 24 8.38 -3.77 -13.11
C LEU A 24 9.42 -3.06 -13.96
N SER A 25 9.05 -1.88 -14.45
CA SER A 25 10.01 -0.92 -15.01
C SER A 25 11.13 -0.60 -14.02
N ALA A 26 12.30 -0.20 -14.53
CA ALA A 26 13.45 0.12 -13.68
C ALA A 26 13.14 1.24 -12.65
N ALA A 27 12.26 2.19 -12.99
CA ALA A 27 11.84 3.25 -12.07
C ALA A 27 10.97 2.69 -10.92
N ARG A 28 9.98 1.85 -11.26
CA ARG A 28 9.07 1.23 -10.28
C ARG A 28 9.77 0.19 -9.41
N PHE A 29 10.74 -0.53 -9.96
CA PHE A 29 11.58 -1.44 -9.21
C PHE A 29 12.42 -0.70 -8.17
N ARG A 30 13.09 0.40 -8.56
CA ARG A 30 13.83 1.25 -7.60
C ARG A 30 12.92 1.84 -6.52
N HIS A 31 11.72 2.25 -6.88
CA HIS A 31 10.72 2.67 -5.91
C HIS A 31 10.39 1.53 -4.92
N SER A 32 10.17 0.31 -5.40
CA SER A 32 9.91 -0.85 -4.54
C SER A 32 11.08 -1.16 -3.59
N GLU A 33 12.33 -1.04 -4.05
CA GLU A 33 13.52 -1.14 -3.20
C GLU A 33 13.54 -0.04 -2.12
N GLY A 34 13.23 1.20 -2.51
CA GLY A 34 13.10 2.33 -1.58
C GLY A 34 12.01 2.11 -0.52
N VAL A 35 10.83 1.61 -0.92
CA VAL A 35 9.74 1.27 0.00
C VAL A 35 10.13 0.14 0.93
N ALA A 36 10.84 -0.89 0.45
CA ALA A 36 11.29 -2.01 1.28
C ALA A 36 12.24 -1.55 2.40
N GLU A 37 13.21 -0.69 2.09
CA GLU A 37 14.13 -0.16 3.11
C GLU A 37 13.48 0.88 4.02
N GLU A 38 12.58 1.71 3.50
CA GLU A 38 11.83 2.66 4.34
C GLU A 38 10.87 1.92 5.29
N ALA A 39 10.16 0.89 4.81
CA ALA A 39 9.31 0.06 5.65
C ALA A 39 10.14 -0.68 6.71
N ALA A 40 11.34 -1.18 6.37
CA ALA A 40 12.26 -1.76 7.34
C ALA A 40 12.65 -0.76 8.44
N ARG A 41 12.99 0.47 8.06
CA ARG A 41 13.38 1.54 8.99
C ARG A 41 12.24 1.92 9.93
N ILE A 42 11.06 2.20 9.38
CA ILE A 42 9.87 2.55 10.16
C ILE A 42 9.44 1.36 11.04
N GLY A 43 9.39 0.16 10.46
CA GLY A 43 9.01 -1.07 11.16
C GLY A 43 9.92 -1.37 12.35
N ALA A 44 11.23 -1.20 12.22
CA ALA A 44 12.17 -1.37 13.32
C ALA A 44 11.89 -0.41 14.49
N ALA A 45 11.58 0.85 14.20
CA ALA A 45 11.22 1.84 15.21
C ALA A 45 9.89 1.51 15.93
N GLU A 46 9.00 0.78 15.26
CA GLU A 46 7.71 0.31 15.79
C GLU A 46 7.77 -1.11 16.38
N GLY A 47 8.97 -1.71 16.48
CA GLY A 47 9.17 -3.05 17.06
C GLY A 47 8.75 -4.22 16.17
N LEU A 48 8.64 -4.02 14.85
CA LEU A 48 8.32 -5.06 13.88
C LEU A 48 9.56 -5.79 13.36
N SER A 49 9.35 -6.99 12.80
CA SER A 49 10.37 -7.72 12.07
C SER A 49 10.80 -6.98 10.81
N VAL A 50 12.07 -6.58 10.75
CA VAL A 50 12.69 -5.91 9.59
C VAL A 50 12.45 -6.66 8.29
N ASP A 51 12.69 -7.97 8.27
CA ASP A 51 12.53 -8.78 7.06
C ASP A 51 11.08 -8.87 6.58
N LYS A 52 10.12 -8.90 7.51
CA LYS A 52 8.69 -8.88 7.20
C LYS A 52 8.29 -7.56 6.54
N CYS A 53 8.83 -6.45 7.03
CA CYS A 53 8.62 -5.13 6.45
C CYS A 53 9.25 -5.03 5.04
N ARG A 54 10.48 -5.53 4.85
CA ARG A 54 11.13 -5.58 3.53
C ARG A 54 10.32 -6.42 2.54
N LEU A 55 9.85 -7.59 2.96
CA LEU A 55 9.03 -8.46 2.13
C LEU A 55 7.75 -7.75 1.68
N ALA A 56 7.03 -7.09 2.61
CA ALA A 56 5.82 -6.34 2.29
C ALA A 56 6.12 -5.18 1.31
N GLY A 57 7.22 -4.45 1.53
CA GLY A 57 7.66 -3.38 0.64
C GLY A 57 8.02 -3.85 -0.78
N MET A 58 8.70 -4.99 -0.92
CA MET A 58 8.98 -5.55 -2.25
C MET A 58 7.73 -6.10 -2.96
N LEU A 59 6.69 -6.48 -2.22
CA LEU A 59 5.45 -7.04 -2.77
C LEU A 59 4.43 -5.99 -3.20
N HIS A 60 4.38 -4.80 -2.58
CA HIS A 60 3.22 -3.90 -2.67
C HIS A 60 2.78 -3.57 -4.10
N ASP A 61 3.74 -3.24 -4.97
CA ASP A 61 3.50 -2.77 -6.34
C ASP A 61 3.80 -3.84 -7.42
N ILE A 62 4.01 -5.13 -7.09
CA ILE A 62 4.45 -6.15 -8.08
C ILE A 62 3.49 -6.35 -9.26
N ALA A 63 2.23 -5.95 -9.11
CA ALA A 63 1.21 -6.01 -10.15
C ALA A 63 0.88 -4.62 -10.75
N ARG A 64 1.56 -3.55 -10.32
CA ARG A 64 1.20 -2.16 -10.66
C ARG A 64 1.15 -1.88 -12.15
N GLU A 65 2.02 -2.53 -12.91
CA GLU A 65 2.18 -2.34 -14.36
C GLU A 65 1.51 -3.44 -15.20
N TYR A 66 0.64 -4.26 -14.61
CA TYR A 66 -0.14 -5.25 -15.35
C TYR A 66 -1.13 -4.59 -16.30
N SER A 67 -1.26 -5.15 -17.52
CA SER A 67 -2.33 -4.81 -18.44
C SER A 67 -3.68 -5.36 -17.95
N ASP A 68 -4.78 -4.82 -18.49
CA ASP A 68 -6.12 -5.27 -18.15
C ASP A 68 -6.34 -6.76 -18.47
N GLU A 69 -5.72 -7.27 -19.54
CA GLU A 69 -5.75 -8.69 -19.90
C GLU A 69 -5.03 -9.55 -18.86
N ARG A 70 -3.88 -9.09 -18.33
CA ARG A 70 -3.15 -9.80 -17.27
C ARG A 70 -3.95 -9.83 -15.96
N TYR A 71 -4.63 -8.74 -15.62
CA TYR A 71 -5.56 -8.72 -14.50
C TYR A 71 -6.70 -9.72 -14.71
N ALA A 72 -7.38 -9.68 -15.87
CA ALA A 72 -8.47 -10.59 -16.19
C ALA A 72 -8.04 -12.07 -16.11
N GLU A 73 -6.84 -12.39 -16.61
CA GLU A 73 -6.28 -13.73 -16.52
C GLU A 73 -5.99 -14.13 -15.06
N LEU A 74 -5.41 -13.23 -14.26
CA LEU A 74 -5.16 -13.48 -12.84
C LEU A 74 -6.47 -13.78 -12.09
N TRP A 75 -7.50 -12.96 -12.31
CA TRP A 75 -8.81 -13.15 -11.69
C TRP A 75 -9.49 -14.45 -12.12
N LYS A 76 -9.37 -14.81 -13.41
CA LYS A 76 -9.88 -16.08 -13.93
C LYS A 76 -9.18 -17.27 -13.27
N ARG A 77 -7.86 -17.26 -13.20
CA ARG A 77 -7.06 -18.32 -12.55
C ARG A 77 -7.36 -18.45 -11.06
N ALA A 78 -7.65 -17.33 -10.39
CA ALA A 78 -8.04 -17.30 -8.99
C ALA A 78 -9.53 -17.65 -8.75
N GLY A 79 -10.33 -17.87 -9.80
CA GLY A 79 -11.76 -18.18 -9.68
C GLY A 79 -12.63 -17.01 -9.21
N ILE A 80 -12.17 -15.77 -9.43
CA ILE A 80 -12.82 -14.54 -8.94
C ILE A 80 -13.13 -13.54 -10.05
N ALA A 81 -13.10 -13.95 -11.33
CA ALA A 81 -13.30 -13.08 -12.49
C ALA A 81 -14.59 -12.23 -12.47
N GLY A 82 -15.64 -12.65 -11.75
CA GLY A 82 -16.90 -11.91 -11.61
C GLY A 82 -17.02 -11.05 -10.34
N LYS A 83 -15.99 -11.03 -9.49
CA LYS A 83 -15.98 -10.26 -8.22
C LYS A 83 -15.33 -8.88 -8.34
N TYR A 84 -14.67 -8.60 -9.47
CA TYR A 84 -13.90 -7.38 -9.70
C TYR A 84 -14.54 -6.59 -10.86
N GLY A 85 -14.67 -5.28 -10.70
CA GLY A 85 -15.35 -4.38 -11.64
C GLY A 85 -16.74 -3.92 -11.21
N GLN A 86 -17.16 -4.22 -9.97
CA GLN A 86 -18.40 -3.66 -9.39
C GLN A 86 -18.13 -2.44 -8.52
N ASP A 87 -16.92 -2.30 -7.98
CA ASP A 87 -16.52 -1.11 -7.22
C ASP A 87 -15.92 -0.08 -8.20
N PRO A 88 -16.45 1.15 -8.28
CA PRO A 88 -15.88 2.20 -9.13
C PRO A 88 -14.41 2.51 -8.81
N PHE A 89 -13.93 2.17 -7.60
CA PHE A 89 -12.54 2.33 -7.18
C PHE A 89 -11.66 1.08 -7.43
N ASP A 90 -12.19 0.01 -8.04
CA ASP A 90 -11.43 -1.21 -8.29
C ASP A 90 -10.17 -0.94 -9.15
N HIS A 91 -10.17 0.10 -10.00
CA HIS A 91 -8.97 0.48 -10.76
C HIS A 91 -7.79 0.94 -9.88
N VAL A 92 -8.06 1.54 -8.72
CA VAL A 92 -7.03 1.97 -7.76
C VAL A 92 -6.60 0.82 -6.84
N LEU A 93 -7.53 -0.08 -6.53
CA LEU A 93 -7.31 -1.19 -5.60
C LEU A 93 -6.79 -2.47 -6.27
N ARG A 94 -6.95 -2.59 -7.60
CA ARG A 94 -6.67 -3.85 -8.32
C ARG A 94 -5.25 -4.33 -8.15
N HIS A 95 -4.25 -3.44 -8.12
CA HIS A 95 -2.86 -3.88 -8.04
C HIS A 95 -2.49 -4.38 -6.65
N GLY A 96 -2.96 -3.74 -5.57
CA GLY A 96 -2.78 -4.25 -4.20
C GLY A 96 -3.44 -5.61 -4.01
N LYS A 97 -4.69 -5.76 -4.46
CA LYS A 97 -5.41 -7.06 -4.43
C LYS A 97 -4.68 -8.12 -5.28
N ALA A 98 -4.18 -7.76 -6.47
CA ALA A 98 -3.42 -8.65 -7.34
C ALA A 98 -2.08 -9.06 -6.72
N ALA A 99 -1.35 -8.10 -6.14
CA ALA A 99 -0.09 -8.33 -5.46
C ALA A 99 -0.25 -9.32 -4.31
N ALA A 100 -1.29 -9.15 -3.47
CA ALA A 100 -1.59 -10.08 -2.38
C ALA A 100 -1.95 -11.49 -2.91
N LEU A 101 -2.68 -11.58 -4.03
CA LEU A 101 -3.01 -12.86 -4.66
C LEU A 101 -1.77 -13.54 -5.26
N ILE A 102 -0.87 -12.79 -5.89
CA ILE A 102 0.42 -13.31 -6.38
C ILE A 102 1.27 -13.77 -5.18
N ALA A 103 1.35 -12.99 -4.10
CA ALA A 103 2.05 -13.34 -2.87
C ALA A 103 1.59 -14.70 -2.30
N SER A 104 0.28 -14.88 -2.20
CA SER A 104 -0.31 -16.12 -1.69
C SER A 104 -0.16 -17.29 -2.67
N ALA A 105 -0.50 -17.10 -3.94
CA ALA A 105 -0.55 -18.20 -4.91
C ALA A 105 0.84 -18.63 -5.42
N LYS A 106 1.70 -17.66 -5.75
CA LYS A 106 3.02 -17.91 -6.35
C LYS A 106 4.08 -18.14 -5.28
N PHE A 107 4.21 -17.22 -4.32
CA PHE A 107 5.24 -17.29 -3.29
C PHE A 107 4.83 -18.09 -2.05
N ARG A 108 3.58 -18.58 -2.01
CA ARG A 108 3.04 -19.42 -0.92
C ARG A 108 3.08 -18.73 0.45
N ILE A 109 3.04 -17.40 0.47
CA ILE A 109 2.99 -16.60 1.69
C ILE A 109 1.63 -16.82 2.34
N LYS A 110 1.64 -17.25 3.61
CA LYS A 110 0.45 -17.47 4.44
C LYS A 110 0.27 -16.45 5.56
N ASP A 111 1.26 -15.59 5.76
CA ASP A 111 1.21 -14.54 6.77
C ASP A 111 0.14 -13.52 6.39
N THR A 112 -1.00 -13.58 7.07
CA THR A 112 -2.17 -12.75 6.78
C THR A 112 -1.90 -11.27 6.98
N ASP A 113 -0.96 -10.91 7.84
CA ASP A 113 -0.59 -9.52 8.10
C ASP A 113 0.25 -8.94 6.95
N VAL A 114 1.13 -9.73 6.32
CA VAL A 114 1.78 -9.33 5.05
C VAL A 114 0.76 -9.17 3.93
N LEU A 115 -0.12 -10.16 3.77
CA LEU A 115 -1.12 -10.17 2.69
C LEU A 115 -2.11 -8.99 2.82
N ASP A 116 -2.56 -8.68 4.04
CA ASP A 116 -3.45 -7.56 4.32
C ASP A 116 -2.75 -6.21 4.10
N ALA A 117 -1.52 -6.06 4.59
CA ALA A 117 -0.72 -4.85 4.34
C ALA A 117 -0.58 -4.57 2.83
N VAL A 118 -0.17 -5.58 2.05
CA VAL A 118 -0.01 -5.47 0.60
C VAL A 118 -1.35 -5.19 -0.09
N MET A 119 -2.44 -5.81 0.35
CA MET A 119 -3.76 -5.60 -0.25
C MET A 119 -4.25 -4.16 -0.12
N TRP A 120 -4.01 -3.55 1.04
CA TRP A 120 -4.59 -2.24 1.41
C TRP A 120 -3.61 -1.08 1.35
N HIS A 121 -2.38 -1.27 0.86
CA HIS A 121 -1.36 -0.22 0.86
C HIS A 121 -1.73 1.05 0.07
N THR A 122 -2.69 1.00 -0.85
CA THR A 122 -3.02 2.16 -1.70
C THR A 122 -4.04 3.11 -1.08
N THR A 123 -4.99 2.58 -0.33
CA THR A 123 -6.12 3.35 0.21
C THR A 123 -6.15 3.34 1.72
N GLY A 124 -5.44 2.40 2.34
CA GLY A 124 -5.67 1.98 3.71
C GLY A 124 -7.02 1.27 3.87
N ARG A 125 -7.28 0.86 5.11
CA ARG A 125 -8.60 0.52 5.63
C ARG A 125 -8.68 0.89 7.10
N ALA A 126 -9.89 1.12 7.62
CA ALA A 126 -10.06 1.24 9.07
C ALA A 126 -9.49 -0.01 9.77
N GLY A 127 -8.71 0.21 10.84
CA GLY A 127 -8.04 -0.87 11.55
C GLY A 127 -6.91 -1.53 10.77
N LEU A 128 -6.11 -0.76 10.01
CA LEU A 128 -4.85 -1.25 9.44
C LEU A 128 -4.01 -1.89 10.55
N THR A 129 -3.42 -3.05 10.25
CA THR A 129 -2.43 -3.66 11.13
C THR A 129 -1.21 -2.75 11.28
N LYS A 130 -0.37 -2.99 12.29
CA LYS A 130 0.85 -2.19 12.45
C LYS A 130 1.75 -2.29 11.22
N LEU A 131 1.88 -3.47 10.60
CA LEU A 131 2.61 -3.63 9.33
C LEU A 131 1.92 -2.89 8.17
N GLY A 132 0.59 -2.93 8.09
CA GLY A 132 -0.17 -2.18 7.10
C GLY A 132 0.06 -0.67 7.21
N GLN A 133 0.05 -0.12 8.43
CA GLN A 133 0.37 1.28 8.69
C GLN A 133 1.80 1.63 8.25
N VAL A 134 2.77 0.76 8.57
CA VAL A 134 4.17 0.93 8.16
C VAL A 134 4.32 0.93 6.65
N LEU A 135 3.71 -0.02 5.95
CA LEU A 135 3.80 -0.12 4.50
C LEU A 135 3.12 1.06 3.81
N PHE A 136 1.94 1.47 4.29
CA PHE A 136 1.19 2.62 3.78
C PHE A 136 2.06 3.88 3.81
N VAL A 137 2.61 4.21 4.99
CA VAL A 137 3.48 5.39 5.14
C VAL A 137 4.78 5.24 4.36
N ALA A 138 5.39 4.05 4.31
CA ALA A 138 6.64 3.84 3.59
C ALA A 138 6.51 4.06 2.06
N ASP A 139 5.41 3.65 1.42
CA ASP A 139 5.16 3.93 -0.01
C ASP A 139 5.14 5.45 -0.28
N TYR A 140 4.55 6.20 0.65
CA TYR A 140 4.48 7.65 0.57
C TYR A 140 5.80 8.35 0.91
N THR A 141 6.58 7.83 1.87
CA THR A 141 7.75 8.55 2.42
C THR A 141 9.09 8.05 1.94
N GLU A 142 9.17 7.00 1.12
CA GLU A 142 10.44 6.47 0.63
C GLU A 142 11.32 7.57 -0.01
N PRO A 143 12.66 7.53 0.15
CA PRO A 143 13.53 8.68 -0.14
C PRO A 143 13.49 9.23 -1.57
N GLY A 144 13.07 8.43 -2.55
CA GLY A 144 12.88 8.83 -3.94
C GLY A 144 11.66 9.72 -4.19
N ARG A 145 10.70 9.79 -3.26
CA ARG A 145 9.54 10.71 -3.33
C ARG A 145 9.97 12.13 -3.00
N THR A 146 9.73 13.08 -3.90
CA THR A 146 10.14 14.49 -3.72
C THR A 146 8.96 15.45 -3.80
N GLY A 147 8.96 16.47 -2.94
CA GLY A 147 7.93 17.51 -2.87
C GLY A 147 7.37 17.71 -1.47
N ASP A 148 6.87 18.93 -1.21
CA ASP A 148 6.48 19.41 0.11
C ASP A 148 5.48 18.51 0.84
N HIS A 149 4.59 17.85 0.11
CA HIS A 149 3.60 16.94 0.70
C HIS A 149 4.22 15.66 1.25
N PHE A 150 5.24 15.11 0.59
CA PHE A 150 5.99 13.95 1.11
C PHE A 150 6.83 14.35 2.33
N ASP A 151 7.51 15.50 2.26
CA ASP A 151 8.32 16.03 3.37
C ASP A 151 7.47 16.36 4.60
N ARG A 152 6.22 16.79 4.37
CA ARG A 152 5.24 17.00 5.42
C ARG A 152 4.89 15.70 6.15
N VAL A 153 4.64 14.61 5.42
CA VAL A 153 4.36 13.29 6.06
C VAL A 153 5.61 12.78 6.79
N ARG A 154 6.81 12.90 6.22
CA ARG A 154 8.07 12.57 6.90
C ARG A 154 8.25 13.34 8.21
N THR A 155 7.94 14.64 8.19
CA THR A 155 8.01 15.51 9.38
C THR A 155 7.00 15.07 10.43
N VAL A 156 5.78 14.75 10.03
CA VAL A 156 4.74 14.27 10.95
C VAL A 156 5.14 12.93 11.56
N LEU A 157 5.62 12.00 10.75
CA LEU A 157 6.13 10.70 11.22
C LEU A 157 7.22 10.88 12.28
N ALA A 158 8.21 11.72 12.00
CA ALA A 158 9.33 11.96 12.92
C ALA A 158 8.92 12.64 14.24
N ARG A 159 7.92 13.52 14.20
CA ARG A 159 7.54 14.36 15.36
C ARG A 159 6.38 13.79 16.18
N PHE A 160 5.46 13.09 15.53
CA PHE A 160 4.17 12.70 16.11
C PHE A 160 3.87 11.20 15.96
N GLY A 161 4.74 10.43 15.31
CA GLY A 161 4.65 8.97 15.22
C GLY A 161 3.79 8.44 14.08
N LEU A 162 3.74 7.12 13.95
CA LEU A 162 3.18 6.42 12.79
C LEU A 162 1.69 6.71 12.57
N MET A 163 0.87 6.66 13.62
CA MET A 163 -0.58 6.90 13.49
C MET A 163 -0.89 8.31 12.98
N ALA A 164 -0.12 9.32 13.43
CA ALA A 164 -0.24 10.68 12.94
C ALA A 164 0.17 10.80 11.47
N ALA A 165 1.20 10.07 11.04
CA ALA A 165 1.63 10.03 9.64
C ALA A 165 0.56 9.41 8.73
N VAL A 166 -0.07 8.30 9.15
CA VAL A 166 -1.19 7.68 8.44
C VAL A 166 -2.34 8.69 8.25
N ALA A 167 -2.76 9.37 9.32
CA ALA A 167 -3.81 10.38 9.23
C ALA A 167 -3.42 11.52 8.27
N GLU A 168 -2.17 11.97 8.33
CA GLU A 168 -1.69 13.06 7.49
C GLU A 168 -1.64 12.69 6.01
N GLU A 169 -1.16 11.49 5.69
CA GLU A 169 -1.13 10.95 4.34
C GLU A 169 -2.55 10.84 3.75
N CYS A 170 -3.51 10.28 4.50
CA CYS A 170 -4.90 10.22 4.06
C CYS A 170 -5.45 11.63 3.80
N ARG A 171 -5.20 12.58 4.70
CA ARG A 171 -5.66 13.97 4.57
C ARG A 171 -5.11 14.62 3.30
N LEU A 172 -3.81 14.49 3.04
CA LEU A 172 -3.17 15.05 1.84
C LEU A 172 -3.68 14.38 0.57
N THR A 173 -3.86 13.06 0.59
CA THR A 173 -4.42 12.31 -0.54
C THR A 173 -5.84 12.76 -0.87
N ILE A 174 -6.70 12.90 0.13
CA ILE A 174 -8.07 13.40 -0.04
C ILE A 174 -8.07 14.82 -0.62
N LEU A 175 -7.25 15.72 -0.07
CA LEU A 175 -7.15 17.10 -0.55
C LEU A 175 -6.65 17.18 -2.00
N TYR A 176 -5.62 16.41 -2.35
CA TYR A 176 -5.09 16.36 -3.71
C TYR A 176 -6.14 15.86 -4.71
N ARG A 177 -6.93 14.84 -4.34
CA ARG A 177 -8.02 14.32 -5.18
C ARG A 177 -9.14 15.34 -5.31
N ALA A 178 -9.55 15.96 -4.21
CA ALA A 178 -10.56 17.01 -4.22
C ALA A 178 -10.16 18.22 -5.09
N SER A 179 -8.89 18.64 -5.05
CA SER A 179 -8.42 19.81 -5.81
C SER A 179 -8.47 19.61 -7.32
N LYS A 180 -8.42 18.37 -7.82
CA LYS A 180 -8.55 18.10 -9.27
C LYS A 180 -9.91 18.51 -9.84
N HIS A 181 -10.93 18.61 -8.99
CA HIS A 181 -12.26 19.07 -9.40
C HIS A 181 -12.44 20.60 -9.37
N LEU A 182 -11.42 21.35 -8.92
CA LEU A 182 -11.45 22.82 -8.87
C LEU A 182 -10.86 23.48 -10.14
N ILE A 183 -10.40 22.68 -11.12
CA ILE A 183 -9.93 23.14 -12.44
C ILE A 183 -11.16 23.36 -13.35
N PRO A 184 -11.26 24.42 -14.16
CA PRO A 184 -12.43 24.68 -15.00
C PRO A 184 -12.75 23.55 -15.99
N ALA A 185 -14.04 23.32 -16.24
CA ALA A 185 -14.59 22.25 -17.07
C ALA A 185 -14.07 22.21 -18.52
N GLU A 186 -13.62 23.34 -19.03
CA GLU A 186 -13.10 23.53 -20.39
C GLU A 186 -11.69 22.97 -20.63
N GLU A 187 -11.00 22.56 -19.56
CA GLU A 187 -9.75 21.79 -19.59
C GLU A 187 -9.96 20.30 -19.23
N GLN A 188 -11.19 19.87 -18.99
CA GLN A 188 -11.52 18.52 -18.54
C GLN A 188 -12.09 17.67 -19.68
N THR A 189 -11.33 16.68 -20.15
CA THR A 189 -11.86 15.60 -21.00
C THR A 189 -12.61 14.60 -20.12
N THR A 190 -13.94 14.73 -20.09
CA THR A 190 -14.94 13.90 -19.38
C THR A 190 -15.23 14.25 -17.91
N PHE A 191 -16.51 14.53 -17.64
CA PHE A 191 -17.09 14.76 -16.31
C PHE A 191 -17.64 13.44 -15.74
N ALA A 192 -17.24 13.08 -14.52
CA ALA A 192 -17.94 12.14 -13.66
C ALA A 192 -18.20 12.81 -12.29
N ALA A 193 -19.14 12.29 -11.50
CA ALA A 193 -19.39 12.67 -10.10
C ALA A 193 -18.08 12.71 -9.27
N PRO A 194 -18.01 13.21 -8.00
CA PRO A 194 -16.74 13.29 -7.23
C PRO A 194 -16.18 11.90 -6.86
N ALA A 195 -15.74 11.16 -7.88
CA ALA A 195 -15.48 9.73 -7.94
C ALA A 195 -13.99 9.40 -7.72
N ASP A 196 -13.17 10.41 -7.38
CA ASP A 196 -11.73 10.26 -7.22
C ASP A 196 -11.28 10.15 -5.75
N ILE A 197 -12.17 10.45 -4.78
CA ILE A 197 -11.89 10.28 -3.35
C ILE A 197 -12.35 8.88 -2.92
N ASN A 198 -11.38 8.04 -2.58
CA ASN A 198 -11.67 6.67 -2.15
C ASN A 198 -12.28 6.63 -0.74
N VAL A 199 -13.42 5.93 -0.59
CA VAL A 199 -14.12 5.81 0.70
C VAL A 199 -13.26 5.16 1.79
N TYR A 200 -12.46 4.15 1.45
CA TYR A 200 -11.57 3.49 2.41
C TYR A 200 -10.48 4.44 2.92
N THR A 201 -10.03 5.40 2.11
CA THR A 201 -9.08 6.44 2.57
C THR A 201 -9.73 7.39 3.56
N VAL A 202 -11.00 7.75 3.37
CA VAL A 202 -11.77 8.56 4.33
C VAL A 202 -12.00 7.78 5.63
N GLU A 203 -12.37 6.50 5.54
CA GLU A 203 -12.54 5.64 6.71
C GLU A 203 -11.23 5.45 7.48
N THR A 204 -10.11 5.28 6.77
CA THR A 204 -8.78 5.18 7.36
C THR A 204 -8.42 6.46 8.12
N LEU A 205 -8.68 7.63 7.53
CA LEU A 205 -8.49 8.92 8.21
C LEU A 205 -9.32 9.02 9.49
N ASN A 206 -10.62 8.74 9.41
CA ASN A 206 -11.52 8.82 10.56
C ASN A 206 -11.09 7.88 11.69
N TRP A 207 -10.69 6.66 11.33
CA TRP A 207 -10.15 5.69 12.27
C TRP A 207 -8.87 6.21 12.93
N ALA A 208 -7.89 6.68 12.16
CA ALA A 208 -6.61 7.18 12.69
C ALA A 208 -6.80 8.38 13.62
N LEU A 209 -7.69 9.32 13.27
CA LEU A 209 -8.05 10.44 14.14
C LEU A 209 -8.72 9.97 15.45
N GLY A 210 -9.56 8.95 15.37
CA GLY A 210 -10.17 8.32 16.54
C GLY A 210 -9.15 7.68 17.49
N GLU A 211 -8.14 6.97 16.96
CA GLU A 211 -7.05 6.41 17.77
C GLU A 211 -6.22 7.53 18.45
N LEU A 212 -5.85 8.56 17.70
CA LEU A 212 -5.10 9.70 18.25
C LEU A 212 -5.86 10.42 19.36
N ALA A 213 -7.19 10.54 19.24
CA ALA A 213 -8.02 11.13 20.28
C ALA A 213 -8.05 10.26 21.54
N ARG A 214 -8.13 8.93 21.39
CA ARG A 214 -8.07 7.99 22.53
C ARG A 214 -6.73 8.06 23.26
N GLU A 215 -5.62 8.09 22.53
CA GLU A 215 -4.27 8.19 23.11
C GLU A 215 -4.09 9.47 23.93
N ARG A 216 -4.68 10.59 23.48
CA ARG A 216 -4.66 11.87 24.23
C ARG A 216 -5.52 11.81 25.49
N GLY A 217 -6.71 11.19 25.41
CA GLY A 217 -7.61 11.03 26.55
C GLY A 217 -7.09 10.11 27.66
N GLN A 218 -6.17 9.19 27.34
CA GLN A 218 -5.51 8.32 28.32
C GLN A 218 -4.30 8.98 29.02
N ARG A 219 -3.84 10.14 28.52
CA ARG A 219 -2.69 10.88 29.07
C ARG A 219 -3.09 12.09 29.92
N GLY A 220 -4.38 12.40 30.02
CA GLY A 220 -4.94 13.47 30.84
C GLY A 220 -5.63 12.92 32.07
#